data_AF-A0A3M3WDN1-F1
#
_entry.id   AF-A0A3M3WDN1-F1
#
_cell.length_a   1.000
_cell.length_b   1.000
_cell.length_c   1.000
_cell.angle_alpha   90.00
_cell.angle_beta   90.00
_cell.angle_gamma   90.00
#
_symmetry.space_group_name_H-M   'P 1'
#
loop_
_entity.id
_entity.type
_entity.pdbx_description
1 polymer ?
#
loop_
_entity_poly.entity_id
_entity_poly.type
_entity_poly.pdbx_seq_one_letter_code
_entity_poly.pdbx_strand_id
1 'polypeptide(L)'
;AEIGDKTQLLALILAARFRKPWPIIAGIVAATLANHAAAGAVGAWFSSFLSDAVLHWILAASFTATALWTLVPDKMDDDEASTARKFGPFMTTLITFF
;
A
#
# COMPACT_ATOMS: atom_id res chain seq x y z
N ALA A 1 16.72 -11.94 -12.93
CA ALA A 1 15.56 -11.08 -12.61
C ALA A 1 14.43 -11.49 -13.54
N GLU A 2 13.32 -12.04 -13.02
CA GLU A 2 12.11 -12.25 -13.84
C GLU A 2 10.83 -12.56 -13.02
N ILE A 3 10.81 -12.19 -11.75
CA ILE A 3 9.56 -12.23 -10.97
C ILE A 3 8.99 -10.82 -11.01
N GLY A 4 7.75 -10.69 -11.48
CA GLY A 4 6.99 -9.46 -11.40
C GLY A 4 6.96 -8.94 -9.97
N ASP A 5 6.93 -7.62 -9.81
CA ASP A 5 6.88 -6.97 -8.51
C ASP A 5 5.81 -7.63 -7.61
N LYS A 6 6.02 -7.67 -6.29
CA LYS A 6 5.12 -8.36 -5.34
C LYS A 6 3.66 -7.93 -5.51
N THR A 7 3.47 -6.67 -5.86
CA THR A 7 2.17 -6.05 -6.16
C THR A 7 1.51 -6.64 -7.41
N GLN A 8 2.29 -6.94 -8.45
CA GLN A 8 1.81 -7.61 -9.67
C GLN A 8 1.47 -9.08 -9.40
N LEU A 9 2.27 -9.77 -8.58
CA LEU A 9 1.96 -11.14 -8.15
C LEU A 9 0.64 -11.18 -7.36
N LEU A 10 0.44 -10.24 -6.45
CA LEU A 10 -0.78 -10.17 -5.65
C LEU A 10 -2.01 -9.87 -6.53
N ALA A 11 -1.90 -8.96 -7.49
CA ALA A 11 -2.95 -8.71 -8.48
C ALA A 11 -3.28 -9.98 -9.29
N LEU A 12 -2.26 -10.73 -9.72
CA LEU A 12 -2.41 -11.98 -10.46
C LEU A 12 -3.10 -13.06 -9.60
N ILE A 13 -2.72 -13.18 -8.33
CA ILE A 13 -3.32 -14.12 -7.36
C ILE A 13 -4.80 -13.80 -7.17
N LEU A 14 -5.17 -12.53 -6.97
CA LEU A 14 -6.59 -12.13 -6.86
C LEU A 14 -7.35 -12.39 -8.16
N ALA A 15 -6.75 -12.12 -9.32
CA ALA A 15 -7.35 -12.37 -10.62
C ALA A 15 -7.60 -13.86 -10.84
N ALA A 16 -6.64 -14.71 -10.49
CA ALA A 16 -6.77 -16.16 -10.57
C ALA A 16 -7.83 -16.69 -9.58
N ARG A 17 -7.88 -16.14 -8.36
CA ARG A 17 -8.82 -16.54 -7.31
C ARG A 17 -10.27 -16.19 -7.64
N PHE A 18 -10.52 -14.95 -8.04
CA PHE A 18 -11.89 -14.45 -8.23
C PHE A 18 -12.39 -14.54 -9.66
N ARG A 19 -11.50 -14.68 -10.65
CA ARG A 19 -11.81 -14.72 -12.09
C ARG A 19 -12.67 -13.55 -12.57
N LYS A 20 -12.57 -12.41 -11.91
CA LYS A 20 -13.31 -11.18 -12.18
C LYS A 20 -12.32 -10.00 -12.26
N PRO A 21 -11.66 -9.78 -13.40
CA PRO A 21 -10.60 -8.78 -13.52
C PRO A 21 -11.11 -7.34 -13.34
N TRP A 22 -12.31 -7.02 -13.84
CA TRP A 22 -12.85 -5.64 -13.78
C TRP A 22 -13.05 -5.12 -12.34
N PRO A 23 -13.70 -5.86 -11.41
CA PRO A 23 -13.77 -5.45 -10.00
C PRO A 23 -12.40 -5.31 -9.32
N ILE A 24 -11.40 -6.10 -9.72
CA ILE A 24 -10.04 -6.03 -9.15
C ILE A 24 -9.38 -4.74 -9.61
N ILE A 25 -9.38 -4.47 -10.92
CA ILE A 25 -8.83 -3.22 -11.48
C ILE A 25 -9.50 -2.00 -10.84
N ALA A 26 -10.84 -2.01 -10.73
CA ALA A 26 -11.58 -0.94 -10.08
C ALA A 26 -11.19 -0.80 -8.59
N GLY A 27 -10.96 -1.91 -7.89
CA GLY A 27 -10.48 -1.92 -6.51
C GLY A 27 -9.10 -1.29 -6.36
N ILE A 28 -8.13 -1.67 -7.23
CA ILE A 28 -6.78 -1.09 -7.24
C ILE A 28 -6.84 0.41 -7.52
N VAL A 29 -7.58 0.83 -8.54
CA VAL A 29 -7.71 2.26 -8.89
C VAL A 29 -8.33 3.04 -7.73
N ALA A 30 -9.42 2.54 -7.16
CA ALA A 30 -10.08 3.17 -6.03
C ALA A 30 -9.16 3.24 -4.81
N ALA A 31 -8.44 2.16 -4.50
CA ALA A 31 -7.46 2.09 -3.42
C ALA A 31 -6.37 3.14 -3.59
N THR A 32 -5.71 3.16 -4.74
CA THR A 32 -4.63 4.11 -5.04
C THR A 32 -5.11 5.55 -4.93
N LEU A 33 -6.24 5.89 -5.55
CA LEU A 33 -6.78 7.25 -5.51
C LEU A 33 -7.17 7.66 -4.09
N ALA A 34 -7.84 6.77 -3.36
CA ALA A 34 -8.27 7.06 -2.00
C ALA A 34 -7.08 7.22 -1.05
N ASN A 35 -6.05 6.35 -1.15
CA ASN A 35 -4.83 6.45 -0.36
C ASN A 35 -4.09 7.77 -0.65
N HIS A 36 -3.89 8.11 -1.92
CA HIS A 36 -3.22 9.38 -2.29
C HIS A 36 -4.03 10.60 -1.85
N ALA A 37 -5.35 10.58 -1.99
CA ALA A 37 -6.22 11.66 -1.54
C ALA A 37 -6.16 11.81 -0.01
N ALA A 38 -6.21 10.71 0.73
CA ALA A 38 -6.12 10.71 2.19
C ALA A 38 -4.75 11.20 2.66
N ALA A 39 -3.66 10.64 2.13
CA ALA A 39 -2.30 11.04 2.45
C ALA A 39 -2.05 12.52 2.09
N GLY A 40 -2.52 12.97 0.93
CA GLY A 40 -2.42 14.37 0.50
C GLY A 40 -3.22 15.31 1.38
N ALA A 41 -4.46 14.96 1.73
CA ALA A 41 -5.32 15.78 2.59
C ALA A 41 -4.76 15.88 4.01
N VAL A 42 -4.38 14.76 4.61
CA VAL A 42 -3.77 14.72 5.95
C VAL A 42 -2.41 15.43 5.94
N GLY A 43 -1.59 15.20 4.91
CA GLY A 43 -0.29 15.84 4.74
C GLY A 43 -0.42 17.36 4.62
N ALA A 44 -1.34 17.86 3.79
CA ALA A 44 -1.58 19.29 3.63
C ALA A 44 -2.13 19.94 4.92
N TRP A 45 -3.02 19.24 5.62
CA TRP A 45 -3.53 19.70 6.91
C TRP A 45 -2.40 19.78 7.94
N PHE A 46 -1.60 18.72 8.08
CA PHE A 46 -0.51 18.66 9.04
C PHE A 46 0.61 19.66 8.72
N SER A 47 0.92 19.87 7.44
CA SER A 47 1.93 20.85 7.01
C SER A 47 1.57 22.28 7.38
N SER A 48 0.29 22.60 7.56
CA SER A 48 -0.14 23.94 7.98
C SER A 48 0.32 24.32 9.39
N PHE A 49 0.69 23.34 10.22
CA PHE A 49 1.17 23.55 11.58
C PHE A 49 2.70 23.55 11.71
N LEU A 50 3.43 23.23 10.63
CA LEU A 50 4.87 23.02 10.65
C LEU A 50 5.59 24.03 9.77
N SER A 51 6.80 24.42 10.16
CA SER A 51 7.66 25.20 9.29
C SER A 51 8.30 24.31 8.22
N ASP A 52 8.66 24.93 7.09
CA ASP A 52 9.32 24.25 5.98
C ASP A 52 10.60 23.52 6.41
N ALA A 53 11.40 24.14 7.30
CA ALA A 53 12.60 23.51 7.85
C ALA A 53 12.29 22.22 8.64
N VAL A 54 11.21 22.20 9.42
CA VAL A 54 10.80 21.01 10.18
C VAL A 54 10.33 19.90 9.25
N LEU A 55 9.55 20.23 8.20
CA LEU A 55 9.12 19.26 7.19
C LEU A 55 10.31 18.60 6.49
N HIS A 56 11.32 19.37 6.10
CA HIS A 56 12.54 18.85 5.49
C HIS A 56 13.29 17.88 6.41
N TRP A 57 13.45 18.23 7.68
CA TRP A 57 14.11 17.36 8.66
C TRP A 57 13.31 16.08 8.94
N ILE A 58 11.98 16.16 9.03
CA ILE A 58 11.11 14.99 9.16
C ILE A 58 11.28 14.07 7.94
N LEU A 59 11.30 14.64 6.73
CA LEU A 59 11.47 13.88 5.49
C LEU A 59 12.83 13.17 5.46
N ALA A 60 13.92 13.89 5.76
CA ALA A 60 15.27 13.33 5.83
C ALA A 60 15.39 12.23 6.89
N ALA A 61 14.81 12.43 8.08
CA ALA A 61 14.78 11.44 9.14
C ALA A 61 13.99 10.20 8.73
N SER A 62 12.85 10.37 8.07
CA SER A 62 12.01 9.27 7.57
C SER A 62 12.74 8.42 6.54
N PHE A 63 13.40 9.04 5.56
CA PHE A 63 14.20 8.31 4.57
C PHE A 63 15.38 7.57 5.21
N THR A 64 16.04 8.18 6.19
CA THR A 64 17.13 7.53 6.92
C THR A 64 16.63 6.33 7.72
N ALA A 65 15.49 6.48 8.41
CA ALA A 65 14.85 5.41 9.16
C ALA A 65 14.47 4.24 8.24
N THR A 66 13.84 4.50 7.09
CA THR A 66 13.52 3.48 6.08
C THR A 66 14.78 2.80 5.55
N ALA A 67 15.82 3.56 5.22
CA ALA A 67 17.09 2.98 4.75
C ALA A 67 17.69 2.03 5.78
N LEU A 68 17.75 2.43 7.05
CA LEU A 68 18.23 1.58 8.14
C LEU A 68 17.33 0.36 8.36
N TRP A 69 16.00 0.54 8.32
CA TRP A 69 15.04 -0.55 8.48
C TRP A 69 15.21 -1.61 7.40
N THR A 70 15.40 -1.21 6.14
CA THR A 70 15.57 -2.14 5.03
C THR A 70 16.84 -2.99 5.09
N LEU A 71 17.81 -2.63 5.93
CA LEU A 71 19.00 -3.45 6.20
C LEU A 71 18.69 -4.64 7.13
N VAL A 72 17.58 -4.58 7.88
CA VAL A 72 17.12 -5.67 8.73
C VAL A 72 16.31 -6.64 7.86
N PRO A 73 16.72 -7.92 7.73
CA PRO A 73 15.99 -8.89 6.94
C PRO A 73 14.64 -9.20 7.59
N ASP A 74 13.56 -9.10 6.81
CA ASP A 74 12.23 -9.51 7.25
C ASP A 74 12.20 -11.02 7.53
N LYS A 75 11.52 -11.39 8.62
CA LYS A 75 11.12 -12.77 8.89
C LYS A 75 9.76 -13.00 8.26
N MET A 76 9.58 -14.13 7.60
CA MET A 76 8.30 -14.49 6.98
C MET A 76 7.32 -14.86 8.09
N ASP A 77 6.33 -14.01 8.32
CA ASP A 77 5.19 -14.33 9.19
C ASP A 77 4.08 -14.95 8.33
N ASP A 78 3.72 -16.19 8.63
CA ASP A 78 2.82 -17.05 7.84
C ASP A 78 1.31 -16.70 7.96
N ASP A 79 0.95 -15.56 8.56
CA ASP A 79 -0.41 -15.28 9.03
C ASP A 79 -1.29 -14.38 8.11
N GLU A 80 -0.82 -13.97 6.92
CA GLU A 80 -1.56 -13.04 6.05
C GLU A 80 -2.77 -13.64 5.29
N ALA A 81 -3.02 -14.95 5.39
CA ALA A 81 -4.03 -15.63 4.56
C ALA A 81 -5.49 -15.55 5.06
N SER A 82 -5.74 -15.00 6.25
CA SER A 82 -7.05 -15.13 6.96
C SER A 82 -8.14 -14.14 6.50
N THR A 83 -7.77 -12.92 6.10
CA THR A 83 -8.73 -11.82 5.87
C THR A 83 -9.56 -11.99 4.59
N ALA A 84 -9.10 -12.81 3.64
CA ALA A 84 -9.67 -12.95 2.30
C ALA A 84 -10.99 -13.74 2.22
N ARG A 85 -11.48 -14.34 3.32
CA ARG A 85 -12.62 -15.28 3.29
C ARG A 85 -14.00 -14.61 3.42
N LYS A 86 -14.09 -13.34 3.83
CA LYS A 86 -15.38 -12.65 4.07
C LYS A 86 -15.80 -11.63 3.00
N PHE A 87 -14.90 -11.19 2.11
CA PHE A 87 -15.16 -10.06 1.20
C PHE A 87 -15.19 -10.46 -0.29
N GLY A 88 -15.93 -9.69 -1.11
CA GLY A 88 -15.96 -9.85 -2.57
C GLY A 88 -14.67 -9.36 -3.26
N PRO A 89 -14.51 -9.57 -4.59
CA PRO A 89 -13.28 -9.27 -5.32
C PRO A 89 -12.87 -7.80 -5.23
N PHE A 90 -13.82 -6.87 -5.40
CA PHE A 90 -13.57 -5.44 -5.28
C PHE A 90 -13.07 -5.08 -3.87
N MET A 91 -13.81 -5.47 -2.84
CA MET A 91 -13.52 -5.06 -1.46
C MET A 91 -12.24 -5.72 -0.93
N THR A 92 -11.97 -6.97 -1.32
CA THR A 92 -10.69 -7.62 -1.02
C THR A 92 -9.54 -6.84 -1.65
N THR A 93 -9.67 -6.48 -2.93
CA THR A 93 -8.63 -5.73 -3.63
C THR A 93 -8.45 -4.32 -3.06
N LEU A 94 -9.55 -3.63 -2.74
CA LEU A 94 -9.53 -2.31 -2.15
C LEU A 94 -8.74 -2.31 -0.84
N ILE A 95 -9.00 -3.27 0.05
CA ILE A 95 -8.32 -3.36 1.34
C ILE A 95 -6.85 -3.74 1.17
N THR A 96 -6.51 -4.63 0.23
CA THR A 96 -5.13 -5.09 0.07
C THR A 96 -4.21 -4.08 -0.61
N PHE A 97 -4.74 -3.17 -1.42
CA PHE A 97 -3.95 -2.17 -2.18
C PHE A 97 -4.05 -0.73 -1.64
N PHE A 98 -4.91 -0.47 -0.65
CA PHE A 98 -5.04 0.85 -0.02
C PHE A 98 -3.94 1.04 1.00
#